data_AF-A0A101WNF5-F1
#
_entry.id   AF-A0A101WNF5-F1
#
_cell.length_a   1.000
_cell.length_b   1.000
_cell.length_c   1.000
_cell.angle_alpha   90.00
_cell.angle_beta   90.00
_cell.angle_gamma   90.00
#
_symmetry.space_group_name_H-M   'P 1'
#
loop_
_entity.id
_entity.type
_entity.pdbx_description
1 polymer ?
#
loop_
_entity_poly.entity_id
_entity_poly.type
_entity_poly.pdbx_seq_one_letter_code
_entity_poly.pdbx_strand_id
1 'polypeptide(L)' 'MPIQDGIDLLDYLVQTAKDYYKYVPGSQTVGGPTEITAITKHEGFNWVKRKHFYSKELNRRGFSHE' A
#
# COMPACT_ATOMS: atom_id res chain seq x y z
N MET A 1 0.94 4.94 18.76
CA MET A 1 0.76 3.77 17.89
C MET A 1 2.02 3.64 17.04
N PRO A 2 2.74 2.53 17.11
CA PRO A 2 3.80 2.18 16.18
C PRO A 2 3.35 2.39 14.72
N ILE A 3 4.27 2.82 13.85
CA ILE A 3 3.94 3.06 12.44
C ILE A 3 3.46 1.79 11.73
N GLN A 4 4.03 0.65 12.10
CA GLN A 4 3.64 -0.66 11.57
C GLN A 4 2.18 -1.00 11.89
N ASP A 5 1.74 -0.81 13.13
CA ASP A 5 0.34 -1.03 13.51
C ASP A 5 -0.63 -0.15 12.68
N GLY A 6 -0.23 1.09 12.38
CA GLY A 6 -1.00 1.98 11.51
C GLY A 6 -1.08 1.50 10.06
N ILE A 7 0.04 1.01 9.54
CA ILE A 7 0.13 0.39 8.20
C ILE A 7 -0.78 -0.84 8.13
N ASP A 8 -0.71 -1.72 9.13
CA ASP A 8 -1.46 -2.97 9.17
C ASP A 8 -2.96 -2.71 9.29
N LEU A 9 -3.36 -1.76 10.14
CA LEU A 9 -4.75 -1.33 10.23
C LEU A 9 -5.25 -0.74 8.91
N LEU A 10 -4.45 0.08 8.23
CA LEU A 10 -4.80 0.63 6.92
C LEU A 10 -4.97 -0.46 5.86
N ASP A 11 -4.07 -1.43 5.77
CA ASP A 11 -4.20 -2.54 4.81
C ASP A 11 -5.46 -3.38 5.11
N TYR A 12 -5.76 -3.62 6.40
CA TYR A 12 -6.99 -4.30 6.83
C TYR A 12 -8.26 -3.53 6.42
N LEU A 13 -8.30 -2.21 6.60
CA LEU A 13 -9.46 -1.39 6.23
C LEU A 13 -9.68 -1.37 4.70
N VAL A 14 -8.59 -1.27 3.93
CA VAL A 14 -8.67 -1.34 2.47
C VAL A 14 -9.15 -2.72 2.02
N GLN A 15 -8.66 -3.79 2.63
CA GLN A 15 -9.11 -5.15 2.33
C GLN A 15 -10.60 -5.31 2.66
N THR A 16 -11.05 -4.80 3.81
CA THR A 16 -12.46 -4.82 4.22
C THR A 16 -13.35 -4.08 3.22
N ALA A 17 -12.92 -2.92 2.73
CA ALA A 17 -13.67 -2.17 1.72
C ALA A 17 -13.78 -2.95 0.40
N LYS A 18 -12.69 -3.57 -0.06
CA LYS A 18 -12.72 -4.42 -1.26
C LYS A 18 -13.69 -5.58 -1.10
N ASP A 19 -13.66 -6.24 0.05
CA ASP A 19 -14.55 -7.37 0.32
C ASP A 19 -16.00 -6.91 0.40
N TYR A 20 -16.29 -5.77 1.03
CA TYR A 20 -17.62 -5.17 1.03
C TYR A 20 -18.15 -4.97 -0.40
N TYR A 21 -17.39 -4.26 -1.26
CA TYR A 21 -17.81 -3.99 -2.64
C TYR A 21 -17.79 -5.21 -3.56
N LYS A 22 -17.14 -6.31 -3.15
CA LYS A 22 -17.16 -7.59 -3.85
C LYS A 22 -18.46 -8.37 -3.59
N TYR A 23 -19.04 -8.24 -2.40
CA TYR A 23 -20.19 -9.05 -1.97
C TYR A 23 -21.51 -8.27 -1.89
N VAL A 24 -21.48 -6.94 -1.82
CA VAL A 24 -22.68 -6.09 -1.85
C VAL A 24 -23.31 -6.10 -3.26
N PRO A 25 -24.64 -6.09 -3.39
CA PRO A 25 -25.28 -5.92 -4.71
C PRO A 25 -24.88 -4.59 -5.37
N GLY A 26 -24.54 -4.65 -6.66
CA GLY A 26 -24.16 -3.49 -7.46
C GLY A 26 -22.78 -3.64 -8.11
N SER A 27 -22.25 -2.54 -8.63
CA SER A 27 -20.94 -2.52 -9.26
C SER A 27 -19.81 -2.59 -8.23
N GLN A 28 -18.78 -3.38 -8.50
CA GLN A 28 -17.57 -3.43 -7.68
C GLN A 28 -16.72 -2.16 -7.90
N THR A 29 -17.00 -1.10 -7.13
CA THR A 29 -16.31 0.19 -7.25
C THR A 29 -14.97 0.25 -6.53
N VAL A 30 -14.71 -0.67 -5.58
CA VAL A 30 -13.45 -0.77 -4.85
C VAL A 30 -12.85 -2.16 -5.06
N GLY A 31 -11.60 -2.22 -5.51
CA GLY A 31 -10.95 -3.47 -5.89
C GLY A 31 -9.50 -3.30 -6.32
N GLY A 32 -8.97 -4.36 -6.95
CA GLY A 32 -7.63 -4.39 -7.50
C GLY A 32 -6.51 -4.42 -6.45
N PRO A 33 -5.24 -4.34 -6.88
CA PRO A 33 -4.10 -4.31 -5.97
C PRO A 33 -4.12 -3.05 -5.05
N THR A 34 -3.35 -3.04 -3.96
CA THR A 34 -3.14 -1.85 -3.08
C THR A 34 -1.67 -1.41 -3.13
N GLU A 35 -1.42 -0.10 -3.14
CA GLU A 35 -0.11 0.48 -2.81
C GLU A 35 -0.18 1.18 -1.47
N ILE A 36 0.88 1.07 -0.69
CA ILE A 36 1.01 1.71 0.63
C ILE A 36 2.33 2.44 0.66
N THR A 37 2.28 3.70 1.07
CA THR A 37 3.44 4.54 1.36
C THR A 37 3.28 5.12 2.75
N ALA A 38 4.40 5.26 3.46
CA ALA A 38 4.48 5.93 4.73
C ALA A 38 5.28 7.23 4.54
N ILE A 39 4.79 8.32 5.14
CA ILE A 39 5.51 9.60 5.17
C ILE A 39 5.73 9.98 6.63
N THR A 40 6.98 10.03 7.07
CA THR A 40 7.33 10.45 8.43
C THR A 40 8.31 11.61 8.41
N LYS A 41 8.39 12.34 9.52
CA LYS A 41 9.35 13.45 9.66
C LYS A 41 10.80 13.00 9.51
N HIS A 42 11.12 11.78 9.96
CA HIS A 42 12.49 11.28 10.03
C HIS A 42 12.90 10.46 8.81
N GLU A 43 11.95 9.77 8.18
CA GLU A 43 12.22 8.87 7.05
C GLU A 43 11.76 9.45 5.70
N GLY A 44 11.02 10.57 5.71
CA GLY A 44 10.45 11.14 4.50
C GLY A 44 9.46 10.17 3.86
N PHE A 45 9.39 10.16 2.53
CA PHE A 45 8.53 9.27 1.77
C PHE A 45 9.16 7.87 1.65
N ASN A 46 8.41 6.83 2.03
CA ASN A 46 8.86 5.44 1.94
C ASN A 46 7.77 4.50 1.42
N TRP A 47 8.08 3.72 0.39
CA TRP A 47 7.17 2.71 -0.15
C TRP A 47 7.13 1.47 0.75
N VAL A 48 5.94 1.15 1.27
CA VAL A 48 5.69 -0.02 2.12
C VAL A 48 5.19 -1.21 1.29
N LYS A 49 4.28 -0.97 0.34
CA LYS A 49 3.70 -1.97 -0.56
C LYS A 49 3.55 -1.37 -1.94
N ARG A 50 4.12 -2.02 -2.95
CA ARG A 50 4.16 -1.50 -4.33
C ARG A 50 3.53 -2.48 -5.30
N LYS A 51 2.68 -1.94 -6.17
CA LYS A 51 2.16 -2.67 -7.34
C LYS A 51 3.30 -2.67 -8.36
N HIS A 52 4.17 -3.67 -8.31
CA HIS A 52 5.19 -3.81 -9.33
C HIS A 52 4.54 -4.19 -10.67
N PHE A 53 4.16 -3.18 -11.46
CA PHE A 53 3.79 -3.35 -12.87
C PHE A 53 4.99 -3.18 -13.82
N TYR A 54 6.21 -3.05 -13.30
CA TYR A 54 7.42 -2.78 -14.07
C TYR A 54 8.56 -3.73 -13.71
N SER A 55 9.45 -3.99 -14.67
CA SER A 55 10.66 -4.80 -14.46
C SER A 55 11.47 -4.25 -13.28
N LYS A 56 12.18 -5.13 -12.57
CA LYS A 56 13.02 -4.75 -11.42
C LYS A 56 14.07 -3.69 -11.77
N GLU A 57 14.44 -3.56 -13.05
CA GLU A 57 15.39 -2.55 -13.54
C GLU A 57 14.87 -1.11 -13.36
N LEU A 58 13.55 -0.91 -13.38
CA LEU A 58 12.90 0.40 -13.28
C LEU A 58 12.60 0.84 -11.83
N ASN A 59 12.91 0.00 -10.84
CA ASN A 59 12.69 0.32 -9.43
C ASN A 59 13.95 -0.04 -8.61
N ARG A 60 15.08 0.64 -8.91
CA ARG A 60 16.25 0.61 -8.00
C ARG A 60 15.81 1.17 -6.66
N ARG A 61 16.02 0.39 -5.59
CA ARG A 61 15.88 0.89 -4.22
C ARG A 61 16.68 2.20 -4.14
N GLY A 62 16.02 3.28 -3.75
CA GLY A 62 16.66 4.58 -3.57
C GLY A 62 17.89 4.44 -2.68
N PHE A 63 18.94 5.20 -3.04
CA PHE A 63 20.28 5.26 -2.47
C PHE A 63 20.51 4.35 -1.26
N SER A 64 21.15 3.20 -1.51
CA SER A 64 22.01 2.61 -0.48
C SER A 64 23.07 3.67 -0.16
N HIS A 65 23.03 4.21 1.05
CA HIS A 65 24.19 4.85 1.64
C HIS A 65 25.25 3.76 1.85
N GLU A 66 26.04 3.50 0.82
CA GLU A 66 27.44 3.11 0.95
C GLU A 66 28.30 4.35 0.74
#